data_AF-A0A6L4B393-F1
#
_entry.id   AF-A0A6L4B393-F1
#
_cell.length_a   1.000
_cell.length_b   1.000
_cell.length_c   1.000
_cell.angle_alpha   90.00
_cell.angle_beta   90.00
_cell.angle_gamma   90.00
#
_symmetry.space_group_name_H-M   'P 1'
#
loop_
_entity.id
_entity.type
_entity.pdbx_description
1 polymer ?
#
loop_
_entity_poly.entity_id
_entity_poly.type
_entity_poly.pdbx_seq_one_letter_code
_entity_poly.pdbx_strand_id
1 'polypeptide(L)'
;MAVKRRSLRTVPLHSSLTRPILLGGAERDLVIIEVSLIAALLFGVGFRFASLSLALLLGTVGHRILVWIGRQDPQATRVFARHRLYQPFYPAAAAVGAPLPRVPVFRGDTR
;
A
#
# COMPACT_ATOMS: atom_id res chain seq x y z
N MET A 1 -10.32 -33.22 35.30
CA MET A 1 -9.78 -31.99 34.69
C MET A 1 -10.91 -31.24 34.02
N ALA A 2 -11.36 -30.10 34.57
CA ALA A 2 -12.48 -29.32 34.03
C ALA A 2 -11.97 -28.21 33.11
N VAL A 3 -12.37 -28.25 31.83
CA VAL A 3 -12.05 -27.22 30.84
C VAL A 3 -12.91 -25.98 31.14
N LYS A 4 -12.25 -24.94 31.65
CA LYS A 4 -12.87 -23.63 31.95
C LYS A 4 -13.38 -23.01 30.63
N ARG A 5 -14.70 -23.00 30.42
CA ARG A 5 -15.33 -22.34 29.27
C ARG A 5 -15.01 -20.84 29.32
N ARG A 6 -14.25 -20.34 28.34
CA ARG A 6 -13.99 -18.90 28.18
C ARG A 6 -15.32 -18.19 27.94
N SER A 7 -15.71 -17.32 28.86
CA SER A 7 -16.82 -16.37 28.67
C SER A 7 -16.50 -15.49 27.46
N LEU A 8 -17.41 -15.43 26.49
CA LEU A 8 -17.28 -14.58 25.31
C LEU A 8 -17.31 -13.10 25.76
N ARG A 9 -16.19 -12.39 25.59
CA ARG A 9 -16.11 -10.94 25.83
C ARG A 9 -16.44 -10.21 24.53
N THR A 10 -17.44 -9.35 24.58
CA THR A 10 -17.69 -8.33 23.57
C THR A 10 -16.77 -7.14 23.80
N VAL A 11 -15.92 -6.82 22.82
CA VAL A 11 -15.05 -5.64 22.83
C VAL A 11 -15.49 -4.74 21.67
N PRO A 12 -15.79 -3.45 21.91
CA PRO A 12 -16.17 -2.53 20.84
C PRO A 12 -14.96 -2.26 19.92
N LEU A 13 -15.00 -2.82 18.72
CA LEU A 13 -14.03 -2.51 17.66
C LEU A 13 -14.41 -1.19 16.99
N HIS A 14 -13.53 -0.20 17.11
CA HIS A 14 -13.72 1.10 16.48
C HIS A 14 -13.14 1.07 15.07
N SER A 15 -13.84 1.65 14.10
CA SER A 15 -13.40 1.71 12.70
C SER A 15 -12.09 2.48 12.50
N SER A 16 -11.74 3.36 13.43
CA SER A 16 -10.43 4.04 13.48
C SER A 16 -9.25 3.08 13.66
N LEU A 17 -9.49 1.87 14.19
CA LEU A 17 -8.45 0.88 14.43
C LEU A 17 -8.08 0.12 13.15
N THR A 18 -9.01 0.01 12.20
CA THR A 18 -8.85 -0.80 10.98
C THR A 18 -8.81 0.02 9.70
N ARG A 19 -9.29 1.28 9.72
CA ARG A 19 -9.24 2.12 8.53
C ARG A 19 -7.81 2.57 8.22
N PRO A 20 -7.35 2.39 6.98
CA PRO A 20 -6.05 2.88 6.55
C PRO A 20 -6.00 4.42 6.59
N ILE A 21 -4.82 4.95 6.93
CA ILE A 21 -4.58 6.38 7.05
C ILE A 21 -4.34 6.95 5.64
N LEU A 22 -5.27 7.78 5.18
CA LEU A 22 -5.15 8.53 3.94
C LEU A 22 -4.61 9.94 4.22
N LEU A 23 -3.67 10.41 3.40
CA LEU A 23 -3.17 11.78 3.42
C LEU A 23 -3.79 12.55 2.25
N GLY A 24 -4.63 13.55 2.52
CA GLY A 24 -5.25 14.37 1.47
C GLY A 24 -6.16 13.59 0.50
N GLY A 25 -6.57 12.36 0.84
CA GLY A 25 -7.35 11.47 -0.03
C GLY A 25 -6.50 10.46 -0.83
N ALA A 26 -5.18 10.47 -0.66
CA ALA A 26 -4.26 9.50 -1.25
C ALA A 26 -3.60 8.60 -0.19
N GLU A 27 -3.04 7.46 -0.61
CA GLU A 27 -2.27 6.58 0.27
C GLU A 27 -1.03 7.31 0.79
N ARG A 28 -0.78 7.22 2.10
CA ARG A 28 0.34 7.89 2.78
C ARG A 28 1.68 7.66 2.09
N ASP A 29 1.98 6.42 1.71
CA ASP A 29 3.30 6.07 1.17
C ASP A 29 3.53 6.71 -0.20
N LEU A 30 2.49 6.79 -1.04
CA LEU A 30 2.57 7.49 -2.33
C LEU A 30 2.78 8.99 -2.16
N VAL A 31 2.06 9.63 -1.21
CA VAL A 31 2.21 11.06 -0.92
C VAL A 31 3.63 11.37 -0.43
N ILE A 32 4.21 10.51 0.41
CA ILE A 32 5.58 10.69 0.89
C ILE A 32 6.58 10.62 -0.28
N ILE A 33 6.40 9.65 -1.19
CA ILE A 33 7.25 9.52 -2.38
C ILE A 33 7.12 10.76 -3.28
N GLU A 34 5.89 11.22 -3.53
CA GLU A 34 5.62 12.42 -4.33
C GLU A 34 6.29 13.67 -3.74
N VAL A 35 6.07 13.94 -2.45
CA VAL A 35 6.65 15.11 -1.77
C VAL A 35 8.17 15.01 -1.75
N SER A 36 8.72 13.81 -1.53
CA SER A 36 10.17 13.57 -1.58
C SER A 36 10.73 13.82 -2.98
N LEU A 37 10.01 13.42 -4.03
CA LEU A 37 10.41 13.66 -5.42
C LEU A 37 10.40 15.15 -5.75
N ILE A 38 9.36 15.88 -5.33
CA ILE A 38 9.25 17.34 -5.50
C ILE A 38 10.39 18.04 -4.76
N ALA A 39 10.67 17.65 -3.51
CA ALA A 39 11.77 18.19 -2.74
C ALA A 39 13.12 17.90 -3.43
N ALA A 40 13.38 16.65 -3.81
CA ALA A 40 14.60 16.26 -4.51
C ALA A 40 14.78 17.04 -5.82
N LEU A 41 13.70 17.29 -6.56
CA LEU A 41 13.74 18.08 -7.80
C LEU A 41 14.10 19.56 -7.52
N LEU A 42 13.44 20.18 -6.55
CA LEU A 42 13.67 21.60 -6.21
C LEU A 42 15.06 21.84 -5.62
N PHE A 43 15.50 20.98 -4.70
CA PHE A 43 16.79 21.13 -4.02
C PHE A 43 17.96 20.58 -4.84
N GLY A 44 17.75 19.50 -5.62
CA GLY A 44 18.82 18.82 -6.35
C GLY A 44 19.17 19.49 -7.68
N VAL A 45 18.17 19.90 -8.47
CA VAL A 45 18.39 20.55 -9.78
C VAL A 45 18.59 22.06 -9.65
N GLY A 46 18.14 22.63 -8.52
CA GLY A 46 18.25 24.04 -8.19
C GLY A 46 16.99 24.83 -8.52
N PHE A 47 16.89 26.01 -7.90
CA PHE A 47 15.71 26.86 -7.86
C PHE A 47 15.55 27.70 -9.14
N ARG A 48 15.33 27.03 -10.28
CA ARG A 48 15.05 27.66 -11.57
C ARG A 48 13.54 27.66 -11.83
N PHE A 49 13.06 28.62 -12.63
CA PHE A 49 11.64 28.66 -13.03
C PHE A 49 11.16 27.35 -13.66
N ALA A 50 12.02 26.66 -14.42
CA ALA A 50 11.73 25.35 -15.00
C ALA A 50 11.54 24.26 -13.92
N SER A 51 12.40 24.22 -12.90
CA SER A 51 12.25 23.28 -11.78
C SER A 51 10.99 23.59 -10.98
N LEU A 52 10.70 24.87 -10.76
CA LEU A 52 9.51 25.32 -10.03
C LEU A 52 8.22 24.96 -10.78
N SER A 53 8.17 25.19 -12.09
CA SER A 53 6.99 24.84 -12.90
C SER A 53 6.78 23.34 -12.96
N LEU A 54 7.85 22.55 -13.08
CA LEU A 54 7.77 21.09 -13.06
C LEU A 54 7.35 20.55 -11.68
N ALA A 55 7.87 21.12 -10.60
CA ALA A 55 7.46 20.78 -9.22
C ALA A 55 5.98 21.09 -8.98
N LEU A 56 5.49 22.23 -9.46
CA LEU A 56 4.08 22.60 -9.36
C LEU A 56 3.19 21.66 -10.19
N LEU A 57 3.63 21.31 -11.40
CA LEU A 57 2.92 20.38 -12.27
C LEU A 57 2.85 18.99 -11.63
N LEU A 58 3.96 18.49 -11.09
CA LEU A 58 4.01 17.23 -10.34
C LEU A 58 3.10 17.28 -9.11
N GLY A 59 3.20 18.30 -8.27
CA GLY A 59 2.40 18.40 -7.05
C GLY A 59 0.91 18.65 -7.28
N THR A 60 0.50 19.16 -8.45
CA THR A 60 -0.92 19.34 -8.76
C THR A 60 -1.48 18.14 -9.53
N VAL A 61 -0.89 17.81 -10.67
CA VAL A 61 -1.37 16.74 -11.55
C VAL A 61 -1.05 15.38 -10.96
N GLY A 62 0.18 15.18 -10.46
CA GLY A 62 0.58 13.97 -9.76
C GLY A 62 -0.34 13.72 -8.57
N HIS A 63 -0.54 14.72 -7.72
CA HIS A 63 -1.35 14.55 -6.53
C HIS A 63 -2.82 14.21 -6.85
N ARG A 64 -3.39 14.81 -7.90
CA ARG A 64 -4.74 14.46 -8.39
C ARG A 64 -4.81 12.99 -8.82
N ILE A 65 -3.78 12.48 -9.50
CA ILE A 65 -3.69 11.07 -9.88
C ILE A 65 -3.56 10.19 -8.63
N LEU A 66 -2.73 10.58 -7.66
CA LEU A 66 -2.58 9.85 -6.40
C LEU A 66 -3.91 9.77 -5.62
N VAL A 67 -4.68 10.85 -5.56
CA VAL A 67 -6.00 10.85 -4.93
C VAL A 67 -6.97 9.96 -5.70
N TRP A 68 -6.90 9.94 -7.04
CA TRP A 68 -7.74 9.04 -7.84
C TRP A 68 -7.41 7.57 -7.57
N ILE A 69 -6.13 7.22 -7.47
CA ILE A 69 -5.68 5.86 -7.10
C ILE A 69 -6.13 5.51 -5.68
N GLY A 70 -5.92 6.41 -4.71
CA GLY A 70 -6.32 6.20 -3.32
C GLY A 70 -7.84 6.08 -3.13
N ARG A 71 -8.64 6.70 -4.01
CA ARG A 71 -10.08 6.50 -4.06
C ARG A 71 -10.49 5.12 -4.57
N GLN A 72 -9.70 4.49 -5.43
CA GLN A 72 -9.98 3.13 -5.91
C GLN A 72 -9.56 2.07 -4.89
N ASP A 73 -8.35 2.20 -4.35
CA ASP A 73 -7.83 1.28 -3.34
C ASP A 73 -6.96 2.04 -2.30
N PRO A 74 -7.40 2.12 -1.03
CA PRO A 74 -6.62 2.72 0.04
C PRO A 74 -5.29 2.02 0.37
N GLN A 75 -5.08 0.79 -0.12
CA GLN A 75 -3.87 -0.01 0.10
C GLN A 75 -3.18 -0.41 -1.22
N ALA A 76 -3.33 0.40 -2.26
CA ALA A 76 -2.79 0.14 -3.60
C ALA A 76 -1.31 -0.28 -3.58
N THR A 77 -0.46 0.38 -2.79
CA THR A 77 0.98 0.07 -2.72
C THR A 77 1.24 -1.33 -2.15
N ARG A 78 0.51 -1.74 -1.11
CA ARG A 78 0.64 -3.08 -0.52
C ARG A 78 0.17 -4.15 -1.48
N VAL A 79 -0.96 -3.94 -2.13
CA VAL A 79 -1.51 -4.87 -3.12
C VAL A 79 -0.56 -5.00 -4.31
N PHE A 80 -0.04 -3.89 -4.82
CA PHE A 80 0.92 -3.88 -5.92
C PHE A 80 2.23 -4.60 -5.55
N ALA A 81 2.75 -4.39 -4.34
CA ALA A 81 3.93 -5.10 -3.86
C ALA A 81 3.72 -6.63 -3.83
N ARG A 82 2.54 -7.08 -3.40
CA ARG A 82 2.17 -8.51 -3.42
C ARG A 82 1.99 -9.02 -4.85
N HIS A 83 1.30 -8.25 -5.69
CA HIS A 83 1.05 -8.59 -7.09
C HIS A 83 2.33 -8.84 -7.87
N ARG A 84 3.37 -8.01 -7.67
CA ARG A 84 4.68 -8.20 -8.30
C ARG A 84 5.40 -9.49 -7.90
N LEU A 85 5.05 -10.07 -6.76
CA LEU A 85 5.66 -11.30 -6.25
C LEU A 85 4.86 -12.55 -6.64
N TYR A 86 3.61 -12.39 -7.07
CA TYR A 86 2.78 -13.52 -7.48
C TYR A 86 3.16 -14.02 -8.88
N GLN A 87 2.98 -15.33 -9.08
CA GLN A 87 3.21 -15.96 -10.36
C GLN A 87 2.06 -15.62 -11.33
N PRO A 88 2.35 -15.46 -12.63
CA PRO A 88 1.30 -15.21 -13.64
C PRO A 88 0.37 -16.42 -13.79
N PHE A 89 0.88 -17.64 -13.51
CA PHE A 89 0.11 -18.86 -13.53
C PHE A 89 0.48 -19.73 -12.33
N TYR A 90 -0.52 -20.13 -11.56
CA TYR A 90 -0.40 -21.07 -10.46
C TYR A 90 -0.85 -22.46 -10.94
N PRO A 91 0.06 -23.43 -11.12
CA PRO A 91 -0.32 -24.77 -11.53
C PRO A 91 -1.21 -25.41 -10.46
N ALA A 92 -2.27 -26.09 -10.89
CA ALA A 92 -3.14 -26.82 -9.99
C ALA A 92 -2.38 -28.01 -9.40
N ALA A 93 -1.93 -27.89 -8.14
CA ALA A 93 -1.21 -28.93 -7.43
C ALA A 93 -2.14 -30.02 -6.88
N ALA A 94 -2.98 -30.59 -7.75
CA ALA A 94 -3.91 -31.68 -7.38
C ALA A 94 -3.25 -33.07 -7.41
N ALA A 95 -2.11 -33.21 -8.10
CA ALA A 95 -1.38 -34.47 -8.20
C ALA A 95 -0.23 -34.55 -7.19
N VAL A 96 0.04 -35.75 -6.67
CA VAL A 96 1.05 -36.05 -5.64
C VAL A 96 2.47 -35.62 -6.05
N GLY A 97 2.78 -35.56 -7.35
CA GLY A 97 4.07 -35.12 -7.88
C GLY A 97 4.09 -33.71 -8.50
N ALA A 98 3.01 -32.93 -8.36
CA ALA A 98 2.96 -31.59 -8.96
C ALA A 98 4.01 -30.65 -8.34
N PRO A 99 4.69 -29.82 -9.14
CA PRO A 99 5.60 -28.82 -8.60
C PRO A 99 4.83 -27.88 -7.67
N LEU A 100 5.35 -27.66 -6.46
CA LEU A 100 4.71 -26.80 -5.48
C LEU A 100 4.64 -25.35 -6.00
N PRO A 101 3.48 -24.67 -5.87
CA PRO A 101 3.38 -23.27 -6.21
C PRO A 101 4.34 -22.46 -5.34
N ARG A 102 5.14 -21.60 -5.97
CA ARG A 102 6.09 -20.76 -5.24
C ARG A 102 5.32 -19.55 -4.71
N VAL A 103 4.68 -19.72 -3.57
CA VAL A 103 3.96 -18.64 -2.90
C VAL A 103 4.98 -17.77 -2.15
N PRO A 104 5.08 -16.46 -2.44
CA PRO A 104 5.90 -15.56 -1.65
C PRO A 104 5.40 -15.56 -0.19
N VAL A 105 6.30 -15.81 0.75
CA VAL A 105 5.99 -15.81 2.19
C VAL A 105 5.95 -14.37 2.68
N PHE A 106 4.74 -13.83 2.93
CA PHE A 106 4.57 -12.49 3.49
C PHE A 106 4.70 -12.55 5.01
N ARG A 107 5.81 -12.05 5.55
CA ARG A 107 6.00 -11.92 7.00
C ARG A 107 5.45 -10.58 7.46
N GLY A 108 4.18 -10.53 7.91
CA GLY A 108 3.58 -9.27 8.40
C GLY A 108 2.09 -9.21 8.78
N ASP A 109 1.28 -10.26 8.60
CA ASP A 109 -0.19 -10.18 8.80
C ASP A 109 -0.69 -10.35 10.25
N THR A 110 0.17 -10.15 11.27
CA THR A 110 -0.22 -10.27 12.70
C THR A 110 -0.45 -8.94 13.42
N ARG A 111 -0.78 -7.86 12.69
CA ARG A 111 -1.14 -6.57 13.30
C ARG A 111 -2.53 -6.12 12.91
#